data_AF-A0AAU9DCE3-F1
#
_entry.id   AF-A0AAU9DCE3-F1
#
_cell.length_a   1.000
_cell.length_b   1.000
_cell.length_c   1.000
_cell.angle_alpha   90.00
_cell.angle_beta   90.00
_cell.angle_gamma   90.00
#
_symmetry.space_group_name_H-M   'P 1'
#
loop_
_entity.id
_entity.type
_entity.pdbx_description
1 polymer ?
#
loop_
_entity_poly.entity_id
_entity_poly.type
_entity_poly.pdbx_seq_one_letter_code
_entity_poly.pdbx_strand_id
1 'polypeptide(L)' 'MNIDKNLQEKILKILEKHDNYISTKILYEEIPDLDEKKLNGNIVFLEKEDKICVKVGVDNKNFKVKMKR' A
#
# COMPACT_ATOMS: atom_id res chain seq x y z
N MET A 1 0.92 16.10 7.15
CA MET A 1 0.25 14.78 7.28
C MET A 1 1.02 14.01 8.36
N ASN A 2 0.37 13.56 9.43
CA ASN A 2 1.06 12.75 10.46
C ASN A 2 1.04 11.30 9.98
N ILE A 3 2.19 10.80 9.56
CA ILE A 3 2.32 9.53 8.85
C ILE A 3 2.73 8.46 9.86
N ASP A 4 1.91 7.41 9.96
CA ASP A 4 2.14 6.29 10.87
C ASP A 4 3.18 5.33 10.27
N LYS A 5 4.42 5.43 10.74
CA LYS A 5 5.54 4.61 10.26
C LYS A 5 5.29 3.11 10.42
N ASN A 6 4.62 2.68 11.49
CA ASN A 6 4.31 1.27 11.71
C ASN A 6 3.34 0.76 10.65
N LEU A 7 2.35 1.58 10.29
CA LEU A 7 1.41 1.23 9.24
C LEU A 7 2.09 1.13 7.87
N GLN A 8 3.02 2.03 7.56
CA GLN A 8 3.80 1.97 6.32
C GLN A 8 4.62 0.69 6.20
N GLU A 9 5.34 0.32 7.26
CA GLU A 9 6.13 -0.91 7.27
C GLU A 9 5.25 -2.15 7.12
N LYS A 10 4.08 -2.18 7.77
CA LYS A 10 3.11 -3.27 7.57
C LYS A 10 2.64 -3.36 6.12
N ILE A 11 2.23 -2.23 5.53
CA ILE A 11 1.80 -2.17 4.12
C ILE A 11 2.93 -2.68 3.23
N LEU A 12 4.15 -2.17 3.38
CA LEU A 12 5.30 -2.60 2.58
C LEU A 12 5.56 -4.10 2.73
N LYS A 13 5.59 -4.63 3.95
CA LYS A 13 5.78 -6.07 4.19
C LYS A 13 4.71 -6.93 3.53
N ILE A 14 3.45 -6.50 3.55
CA ILE A 14 2.37 -7.22 2.86
C ILE A 14 2.63 -7.18 1.35
N LEU A 15 2.90 -5.99 0.80
CA LEU A 15 3.18 -5.84 -0.63
C LEU A 15 4.42 -6.63 -1.08
N GLU A 16 5.45 -6.75 -0.25
CA GLU A 16 6.66 -7.53 -0.52
C GLU A 16 6.42 -9.04 -0.55
N LYS A 17 5.42 -9.55 0.20
CA LYS A 17 5.01 -10.96 0.11
C LYS A 17 4.36 -11.30 -1.24
N HIS A 18 3.94 -10.29 -2.01
CA HIS A 18 3.26 -10.47 -3.27
C HIS A 18 4.12 -9.93 -4.43
N ASP A 19 4.56 -10.83 -5.30
CA ASP A 19 5.31 -10.43 -6.52
C ASP A 19 4.46 -9.64 -7.52
N ASN A 20 3.14 -9.65 -7.37
CA ASN A 20 2.18 -9.02 -8.27
C ASN A 20 1.43 -7.88 -7.59
N TYR A 21 0.72 -7.10 -8.40
CA TYR A 21 -0.19 -6.08 -7.90
C TYR A 21 -1.29 -6.71 -7.04
N ILE A 22 -1.47 -6.21 -5.81
CA ILE A 22 -2.57 -6.60 -4.95
C ILE A 22 -3.57 -5.48 -4.79
N SER A 23 -4.84 -5.82 -4.64
CA SER A 23 -5.90 -4.83 -4.43
C SER A 23 -5.92 -4.32 -2.98
N THR A 24 -6.57 -3.18 -2.77
CA THR A 24 -6.94 -2.67 -1.44
C THR A 24 -7.61 -3.71 -0.55
N LYS A 25 -8.39 -4.64 -1.10
CA LYS A 25 -9.08 -5.69 -0.32
C LYS A 25 -8.11 -6.55 0.48
N ILE A 26 -7.01 -6.98 -0.12
CA ILE A 26 -5.99 -7.81 0.55
C ILE A 26 -5.35 -7.04 1.71
N LEU A 27 -5.16 -5.72 1.57
CA LEU A 27 -4.65 -4.89 2.67
C LEU A 27 -5.63 -4.79 3.83
N TYR A 28 -6.94 -4.70 3.56
CA TYR A 28 -7.96 -4.71 4.61
C TYR A 28 -8.09 -6.08 5.29
N GLU A 29 -7.89 -7.17 4.56
CA GLU A 29 -7.89 -8.53 5.12
C GLU A 29 -6.68 -8.76 6.05
N GLU A 30 -5.48 -8.34 5.64
CA GLU A 30 -4.26 -8.47 6.45
C GLU A 30 -4.18 -7.43 7.59
N ILE A 31 -4.89 -6.31 7.48
CA ILE A 31 -4.93 -5.23 8.47
C ILE A 31 -6.39 -4.88 8.78
N PRO A 32 -7.07 -5.63 9.66
CA PRO A 32 -8.50 -5.43 9.94
C PRO A 32 -8.84 -4.04 10.53
N ASP A 33 -7.90 -3.39 11.23
CA ASP A 33 -8.08 -2.02 11.78
C ASP A 33 -7.65 -0.90 10.82
N LEU A 34 -7.50 -1.20 9.52
CA LEU A 34 -7.02 -0.25 8.53
C LEU A 34 -8.11 0.75 8.13
N ASP A 35 -7.94 1.98 8.60
CA ASP A 35 -8.76 3.11 8.15
C ASP A 35 -8.39 3.53 6.71
N GLU A 36 -9.39 3.76 5.86
CA GLU A 36 -9.19 4.14 4.46
C GLU A 36 -8.44 5.46 4.28
N LYS A 37 -8.68 6.47 5.14
CA LYS A 37 -7.97 7.75 5.05
C LYS A 37 -6.50 7.57 5.43
N LYS A 38 -6.22 6.77 6.46
CA LYS A 38 -4.85 6.38 6.82
C LYS A 38 -4.18 5.61 5.70
N LEU A 39 -4.85 4.63 5.10
CA LEU A 39 -4.32 3.88 3.97
C LEU A 39 -3.97 4.80 2.81
N ASN A 40 -4.92 5.61 2.34
CA ASN A 40 -4.69 6.52 1.22
C ASN A 40 -3.54 7.50 1.49
N GLY A 41 -3.45 8.06 2.70
CA GLY A 41 -2.33 8.93 3.08
C GLY A 41 -0.97 8.23 3.01
N ASN A 42 -0.91 6.97 3.47
CA ASN A 42 0.33 6.19 3.45
C ASN A 42 0.70 5.72 2.04
N ILE A 43 -0.26 5.27 1.24
CA ILE A 43 -0.03 4.87 -0.16
C ILE A 43 0.49 6.05 -0.97
N VAL A 44 -0.16 7.22 -0.88
CA VAL A 44 0.27 8.43 -1.60
C VAL A 44 1.68 8.83 -1.19
N PHE A 45 2.02 8.68 0.10
CA PHE A 45 3.38 8.95 0.56
C PHE A 45 4.40 7.93 0.01
N LEU A 46 4.10 6.63 0.10
CA LEU A 46 4.99 5.57 -0.40
C LEU A 46 5.19 5.65 -1.91
N GLU A 47 4.15 6.05 -2.66
CA GLU A 47 4.23 6.31 -4.10
C GLU A 47 5.11 7.52 -4.41
N LYS A 48 4.97 8.62 -3.66
CA LYS A 48 5.83 9.81 -3.80
C LYS A 48 7.29 9.52 -3.49
N GLU A 49 7.56 8.65 -2.52
CA GLU A 49 8.91 8.18 -2.17
C GLU A 49 9.46 7.13 -3.16
N ASP A 50 8.74 6.87 -4.26
CA ASP A 50 9.09 5.88 -5.28
C ASP A 50 9.26 4.45 -4.75
N LYS A 51 8.63 4.14 -3.60
CA LYS A 51 8.72 2.81 -2.97
C LYS A 51 7.71 1.82 -3.55
N ILE A 52 6.58 2.31 -4.04
CA ILE A 52 5.51 1.48 -4.61
C ILE A 52 4.99 2.05 -5.92
N CYS A 53 4.39 1.20 -6.74
CA CYS A 53 3.54 1.54 -7.87
C CYS A 53 2.08 1.45 -7.45
N VAL A 54 1.28 2.43 -7.87
CA VAL A 54 -0.18 2.39 -7.77
C VAL A 54 -0.78 2.24 -9.17
N LYS A 55 -1.69 1.29 -9.33
CA LYS A 55 -2.47 1.09 -10.56
C LYS A 55 -3.95 1.15 -10.23
N VAL A 56 -4.62 2.20 -10.70
CA VAL A 56 -6.07 2.38 -10.53
C VAL A 56 -6.80 1.49 -11.54
N GLY A 57 -7.50 0.45 -11.05
CA GLY A 57 -8.46 -0.32 -11.83
C GLY A 57 -9.86 0.29 -11.75
N VAL A 58 -10.78 -0.23 -12.56
CA VAL A 58 -12.16 0.29 -12.67
C VAL A 58 -12.89 0.27 -11.32
N ASP A 59 -12.63 -0.74 -10.48
CA ASP A 59 -13.31 -0.91 -9.18
C ASP A 59 -12.39 -0.82 -7.95
N ASN A 60 -11.07 -0.92 -8.10
CA ASN A 60 -10.13 -0.96 -6.97
C ASN A 60 -8.76 -0.38 -7.33
N LYS A 61 -8.07 0.19 -6.34
CA LYS A 61 -6.64 0.54 -6.45
C LYS A 61 -5.81 -0.72 -6.19
N ASN A 62 -4.81 -0.92 -7.03
CA ASN A 62 -3.85 -2.01 -6.86
C ASN A 62 -2.46 -1.44 -6.58
N PHE A 63 -1.70 -2.14 -5.75
CA PHE A 63 -0.40 -1.69 -5.25
C PHE A 63 0.65 -2.77 -5.46
N LYS A 64 1.88 -2.37 -5.76
CA LYS A 64 3.04 -3.25 -5.89
C LYS A 64 4.30 -2.53 -5.43
N VAL A 65 5.21 -3.21 -4.75
CA VAL A 65 6.52 -2.63 -4.38
C VAL A 65 7.41 -2.47 -5.63
N LYS A 66 8.09 -1.33 -5.72
CA LYS A 66 9.16 -1.12 -6.69
C LYS A 66 10.46 -1.65 -6.10
N MET A 67 10.93 -2.81 -6.55
CA MET A 67 12.28 -3.23 -6.20
C MET A 67 13.29 -2.37 -6.97
N LYS A 68 14.21 -1.72 -6.24
CA LYS A 68 15.41 -1.10 -6.84
C LYS A 68 16.28 -2.23 -7.39
N ARG A 69 16.63 -2.10 -8.67
CA ARG A 69 17.66 -2.92 -9.33
C ARG A 69 18.99 -2.82 -8.61
#